data_AF-A0A026WJA4-F1
#
_entry.id   AF-A0A026WJA4-F1
#
_cell.length_a   1.000
_cell.length_b   1.000
_cell.length_c   1.000
_cell.angle_alpha   90.00
_cell.angle_beta   90.00
_cell.angle_gamma   90.00
#
_symmetry.space_group_name_H-M   'P 1'
#
loop_
_entity.id
_entity.type
_entity.pdbx_description
1 polymer ?
#
loop_
_entity_poly.entity_id
_entity_poly.type
_entity_poly.pdbx_seq_one_letter_code
_entity_poly.pdbx_strand_id
1 'polypeptide(L)'
;VQPATVDEHFEIIMNDKTLLDSDLPSVTRDDLPDWYDSEMYKQGQEYYTRYLAAIVLNNLIGLIAVFAVPQIMKVLTYTKQSSTVCTAFKRYVQTMLHIHKFYVCDPDDADSNWYKSMNVVRWKHKTSSKKCCKAGIGGIYQRDMVLTQFAFIAYALTMPKAIGITMTREEEKAFVHFWRVTGNMLGIPDRLNICRKSAAETRQLCQKLIDNVYKNYFIDAPPEFHKLAAASLDGIWYVDVSIDRNKNSILQHFNRNPSASIWF
;
A
#
# COMPACT_ATOMS: atom_id res chain seq x y z
N VAL A 1 11.51 2.12 17.36
CA VAL A 1 11.85 0.71 17.68
C VAL A 1 10.65 -0.17 17.37
N GLN A 2 10.88 -1.33 16.74
CA GLN A 2 9.82 -2.30 16.41
C GLN A 2 9.45 -3.20 17.61
N PRO A 3 8.20 -3.68 17.70
CA PRO A 3 7.79 -4.63 18.74
C PRO A 3 8.55 -5.96 18.64
N ALA A 4 8.71 -6.64 19.78
CA ALA A 4 9.56 -7.83 19.85
C ALA A 4 8.97 -8.98 19.01
N THR A 5 7.66 -9.22 19.13
CA THR A 5 6.99 -10.32 18.41
C THR A 5 6.08 -9.81 17.30
N VAL A 6 5.74 -10.70 16.35
CA VAL A 6 4.76 -10.39 15.29
C VAL A 6 3.36 -10.19 15.86
N ASP A 7 2.99 -10.93 16.91
CA ASP A 7 1.68 -10.82 17.55
C ASP A 7 1.51 -9.48 18.28
N GLU A 8 2.51 -9.06 19.06
CA GLU A 8 2.52 -7.71 19.66
C GLU A 8 2.43 -6.62 18.59
N HIS A 9 3.13 -6.80 17.48
CA HIS A 9 3.13 -5.82 16.39
C HIS A 9 1.76 -5.71 15.73
N PHE A 10 1.11 -6.84 15.48
CA PHE A 10 -0.26 -6.88 14.98
C PHE A 10 -1.22 -6.15 15.94
N GLU A 11 -1.17 -6.45 17.23
CA GLU A 11 -2.02 -5.79 18.23
C GLU A 11 -1.79 -4.28 18.31
N ILE A 12 -0.53 -3.84 18.28
CA ILE A 12 -0.18 -2.41 18.29
C ILE A 12 -0.74 -1.72 17.04
N ILE A 13 -0.63 -2.32 15.86
CA ILE A 13 -1.18 -1.76 14.61
C ILE A 13 -2.71 -1.65 14.71
N MET A 14 -3.39 -2.70 15.14
CA MET A 14 -4.85 -2.76 15.13
C MET A 14 -5.49 -1.82 16.15
N ASN A 15 -4.81 -1.62 17.29
CA ASN A 15 -5.27 -0.74 18.36
C ASN A 15 -4.79 0.73 18.20
N ASP A 16 -3.91 1.03 17.24
CA ASP A 16 -3.45 2.40 17.01
C ASP A 16 -4.58 3.31 16.49
N LYS A 17 -4.75 4.44 17.17
CA LYS A 17 -5.71 5.51 16.82
C LYS A 17 -5.01 6.84 16.65
N THR A 18 -3.70 6.83 16.39
CA THR A 18 -2.89 8.03 16.23
C THR A 18 -3.25 8.67 14.89
N LEU A 19 -3.69 9.92 14.92
CA LEU A 19 -3.95 10.67 13.70
C LEU A 19 -2.62 10.98 12.98
N LEU A 20 -2.62 10.95 11.66
CA LEU A 20 -1.49 11.43 10.87
C LEU A 20 -1.24 12.91 11.19
N ASP A 21 -0.01 13.23 11.55
CA ASP A 21 0.40 14.59 11.89
C ASP A 21 0.18 15.55 10.70
N SER A 22 -0.57 16.63 10.96
CA SER A 22 -0.92 17.63 9.97
C SER A 22 0.24 18.54 9.58
N ASP A 23 1.28 18.61 10.41
CA ASP A 23 2.40 19.53 10.29
C ASP A 23 3.71 18.83 9.93
N LEU A 24 3.63 17.57 9.47
CA LEU A 24 4.76 16.82 8.93
C LEU A 24 5.58 17.66 7.94
N PRO A 25 6.86 17.93 8.24
CA PRO A 25 7.73 18.68 7.34
C PRO A 25 8.00 17.86 6.07
N SER A 26 8.47 18.58 5.04
CA SER A 26 9.07 17.95 3.88
C SER A 26 10.34 17.21 4.32
N VAL A 27 10.51 15.99 3.84
CA VAL A 27 11.70 15.17 4.11
C VAL A 27 12.79 15.45 3.09
N THR A 28 14.04 15.36 3.54
CA THR A 28 15.26 15.44 2.76
C THR A 28 16.08 14.16 2.95
N ARG A 29 17.29 14.13 2.39
CA ARG A 29 18.24 13.04 2.58
C ARG A 29 18.62 12.81 4.04
N ASP A 30 18.71 13.87 4.82
CA ASP A 30 19.12 13.79 6.23
C ASP A 30 18.05 13.13 7.12
N ASP A 31 16.82 12.99 6.62
CA ASP A 31 15.73 12.30 7.31
C ASP A 31 15.71 10.78 7.05
N LEU A 32 16.61 10.25 6.20
CA LEU A 32 16.74 8.80 6.01
C LEU A 32 17.05 8.13 7.37
N PRO A 33 16.42 6.99 7.68
CA PRO A 33 16.59 6.37 8.98
C PRO A 33 18.03 5.88 9.18
N ASP A 34 18.53 5.88 10.42
CA ASP A 34 19.90 5.42 10.75
C ASP A 34 20.20 3.98 10.28
N TRP A 35 19.16 3.16 10.11
CA TRP A 35 19.25 1.78 9.62
C TRP A 35 19.08 1.67 8.09
N TYR A 36 19.07 2.79 7.36
CA TYR A 36 19.07 2.84 5.91
C TYR A 36 20.35 2.22 5.35
N ASP A 37 20.18 1.15 4.59
CA ASP A 37 21.21 0.50 3.80
C ASP A 37 20.96 0.80 2.32
N SER A 38 21.86 1.58 1.71
CA SER A 38 21.74 2.03 0.32
C SER A 38 21.84 0.88 -0.69
N GLU A 39 22.76 -0.05 -0.48
CA GLU A 39 22.96 -1.18 -1.38
C GLU A 39 21.73 -2.09 -1.37
N MET A 40 21.23 -2.42 -0.18
CA MET A 40 20.02 -3.21 -0.02
C MET A 40 18.77 -2.51 -0.58
N TYR A 41 18.69 -1.18 -0.46
CA TYR A 41 17.59 -0.42 -1.04
C TYR A 41 17.62 -0.48 -2.58
N LYS A 42 18.81 -0.34 -3.18
CA LYS A 42 19.02 -0.46 -4.64
C LYS A 42 18.70 -1.86 -5.17
N GLN A 43 19.10 -2.91 -4.44
CA GLN A 43 18.69 -4.28 -4.77
C GLN A 43 17.16 -4.45 -4.74
N GLY A 44 16.47 -3.79 -3.81
CA GLY A 44 15.01 -3.74 -3.77
C GLY A 44 14.39 -3.01 -4.98
N GLN A 45 15.07 -2.00 -5.52
CA GLN A 45 14.68 -1.28 -6.74
C GLN A 45 14.88 -2.13 -8.00
N GLU A 46 15.97 -2.88 -8.11
CA GLU A 46 16.24 -3.81 -9.23
C GLU A 46 15.21 -4.93 -9.35
N TYR A 47 14.55 -5.28 -8.23
CA TYR A 47 13.43 -6.20 -8.27
C TYR A 47 12.27 -5.65 -9.10
N TYR A 48 12.00 -4.34 -8.99
CA TYR A 48 10.90 -3.70 -9.72
C TYR A 48 11.12 -3.63 -11.22
N THR A 49 12.36 -3.40 -11.66
CA THR A 49 12.66 -3.34 -13.09
C THR A 49 12.44 -4.69 -13.78
N ARG A 50 12.67 -5.80 -13.08
CA ARG A 50 12.47 -7.17 -13.60
C ARG A 50 11.01 -7.64 -13.54
N TYR A 51 10.28 -7.28 -12.49
CA TYR A 51 8.93 -7.77 -12.21
C TYR A 51 7.86 -6.69 -12.30
N LEU A 52 8.07 -5.66 -13.14
CA LEU A 52 7.20 -4.49 -13.25
C LEU A 52 5.71 -4.86 -13.34
N ALA A 53 5.34 -5.72 -14.30
CA ALA A 53 3.94 -6.10 -14.51
C ALA A 53 3.34 -6.84 -13.28
N ALA A 54 4.12 -7.72 -12.66
CA ALA A 54 3.70 -8.47 -11.48
C ALA A 54 3.54 -7.57 -10.25
N ILE A 55 4.41 -6.58 -10.08
CA ILE A 55 4.28 -5.59 -9.00
C ILE A 55 3.10 -4.65 -9.23
N VAL A 56 2.84 -4.26 -10.48
CA VAL A 56 1.63 -3.49 -10.83
C VAL A 56 0.37 -4.29 -10.47
N LEU A 57 0.34 -5.58 -10.80
CA LEU A 57 -0.76 -6.48 -10.41
C LEU A 57 -0.91 -6.60 -8.88
N ASN A 58 0.20 -6.79 -8.15
CA ASN A 58 0.20 -6.77 -6.68
C ASN A 58 -0.40 -5.47 -6.13
N ASN A 59 0.03 -4.33 -6.65
CA ASN A 59 -0.45 -3.02 -6.22
C ASN A 59 -1.93 -2.83 -6.54
N LEU A 60 -2.42 -3.37 -7.66
CA LEU A 60 -3.83 -3.34 -8.03
C LEU A 60 -4.68 -4.17 -7.05
N ILE A 61 -4.29 -5.42 -6.77
CA ILE A 61 -5.00 -6.28 -5.81
C ILE A 61 -4.98 -5.64 -4.42
N GLY A 62 -3.82 -5.13 -4.00
CA GLY A 62 -3.66 -4.39 -2.75
C GLY A 62 -4.52 -3.14 -2.66
N LEU A 63 -4.63 -2.38 -3.75
CA LEU A 63 -5.48 -1.20 -3.81
C LEU A 63 -6.96 -1.56 -3.57
N ILE A 64 -7.43 -2.64 -4.19
CA ILE A 64 -8.80 -3.13 -3.95
C ILE A 64 -8.95 -3.54 -2.49
N ALA A 65 -8.01 -4.26 -1.90
CA ALA A 65 -8.06 -4.63 -0.48
C ALA A 65 -8.15 -3.42 0.45
N VAL A 66 -7.42 -2.35 0.14
CA VAL A 66 -7.44 -1.10 0.91
C VAL A 66 -8.81 -0.42 0.91
N PHE A 67 -9.61 -0.56 -0.15
CA PHE A 67 -10.96 0.01 -0.19
C PHE A 67 -11.92 -0.63 0.82
N ALA A 68 -11.62 -1.86 1.26
CA ALA A 68 -12.45 -2.55 2.25
C ALA A 68 -12.22 -1.99 3.68
N VAL A 69 -11.13 -1.24 3.90
CA VAL A 69 -10.84 -0.63 5.21
C VAL A 69 -11.81 0.53 5.47
N PRO A 70 -12.67 0.47 6.51
CA PRO A 70 -13.79 1.41 6.65
C PRO A 70 -13.40 2.89 6.71
N GLN A 71 -12.33 3.22 7.44
CA GLN A 71 -11.88 4.61 7.57
C GLN A 71 -11.23 5.13 6.29
N ILE A 72 -10.44 4.30 5.59
CA ILE A 72 -9.88 4.66 4.29
C ILE A 72 -11.01 4.90 3.30
N MET A 73 -11.99 3.99 3.23
CA MET A 73 -13.16 4.15 2.36
C MET A 73 -13.93 5.45 2.60
N LYS A 74 -14.10 5.88 3.86
CA LYS A 74 -14.71 7.18 4.20
C LYS A 74 -13.91 8.35 3.60
N VAL A 75 -12.58 8.34 3.75
CA VAL A 75 -11.70 9.36 3.17
C VAL A 75 -11.79 9.37 1.64
N LEU A 76 -11.74 8.20 0.99
CA LEU A 76 -11.84 8.06 -0.47
C LEU A 76 -13.19 8.60 -0.99
N THR A 77 -14.28 8.22 -0.32
CA THR A 77 -15.64 8.65 -0.68
C THR A 77 -15.85 10.14 -0.46
N TYR A 78 -15.27 10.72 0.58
CA TYR A 78 -15.39 12.14 0.89
C TYR A 78 -14.61 13.02 -0.08
N THR A 79 -13.38 12.63 -0.44
CA THR A 79 -12.53 13.42 -1.32
C THR A 79 -13.03 13.50 -2.77
N LYS A 80 -13.94 12.59 -3.17
CA LYS A 80 -14.50 12.46 -4.53
C LYS A 80 -13.44 12.31 -5.63
N GLN A 81 -12.21 11.97 -5.27
CA GLN A 81 -11.12 11.74 -6.24
C GLN A 81 -11.18 10.35 -6.87
N SER A 82 -12.15 9.52 -6.47
CA SER A 82 -12.39 8.19 -7.03
C SER A 82 -13.89 7.94 -7.28
N SER A 83 -14.70 9.00 -7.36
CA SER A 83 -16.17 8.85 -7.49
C SER A 83 -16.66 8.66 -8.93
N THR A 84 -15.79 8.91 -9.92
CA THR A 84 -16.07 8.68 -11.34
C THR A 84 -14.87 8.00 -11.99
N VAL A 85 -15.07 7.35 -13.13
CA VAL A 85 -13.99 6.70 -13.90
C VAL A 85 -12.84 7.67 -14.21
N CYS A 86 -13.15 8.89 -14.67
CA CYS A 86 -12.13 9.89 -15.01
C CYS A 86 -11.33 10.38 -13.78
N THR A 87 -12.02 10.65 -12.66
CA THR A 87 -11.33 11.08 -11.43
C THR A 87 -10.48 9.94 -10.85
N ALA A 88 -11.01 8.71 -10.83
CA ALA A 88 -10.30 7.52 -10.43
C ALA A 88 -9.05 7.27 -11.30
N PHE A 89 -9.19 7.33 -12.63
CA PHE A 89 -8.06 7.22 -13.56
C PHE A 89 -6.94 8.20 -13.21
N LYS A 90 -7.26 9.50 -13.12
CA LYS A 90 -6.28 10.54 -12.78
C LYS A 90 -5.58 10.24 -11.45
N ARG A 91 -6.35 9.85 -10.43
CA ARG A 91 -5.82 9.54 -9.11
C ARG A 91 -4.86 8.36 -9.15
N TYR A 92 -5.26 7.23 -9.72
CA TYR A 92 -4.47 6.00 -9.63
C TYR A 92 -3.28 6.01 -10.60
N VAL A 93 -3.37 6.67 -11.75
CA VAL A 93 -2.19 6.94 -12.59
C VAL A 93 -1.18 7.81 -11.85
N GLN A 94 -1.63 8.86 -11.14
CA GLN A 94 -0.72 9.63 -10.29
C GLN A 94 -0.06 8.77 -9.20
N THR A 95 -0.83 7.90 -8.54
CA THR A 95 -0.27 6.96 -7.55
C THR A 95 0.78 6.04 -8.19
N MET A 96 0.48 5.44 -9.35
CA MET A 96 1.44 4.61 -10.09
C MET A 96 2.72 5.37 -10.44
N LEU A 97 2.61 6.63 -10.91
CA LEU A 97 3.79 7.46 -11.20
C LEU A 97 4.61 7.78 -9.95
N HIS A 98 3.97 8.02 -8.80
CA HIS A 98 4.68 8.27 -7.54
C HIS A 98 5.42 7.01 -7.06
N ILE A 99 4.77 5.84 -7.14
CA ILE A 99 5.39 4.55 -6.79
C ILE A 99 6.53 4.23 -7.75
N HIS A 100 6.33 4.44 -9.05
CA HIS A 100 7.39 4.26 -10.05
C HIS A 100 8.62 5.09 -9.69
N LYS A 101 8.45 6.36 -9.31
CA LYS A 101 9.56 7.21 -8.83
C LYS A 101 10.25 6.66 -7.59
N PHE A 102 9.54 6.03 -6.66
CA PHE A 102 10.17 5.38 -5.51
C PHE A 102 11.10 4.24 -5.94
N TYR A 103 10.71 3.50 -6.98
CA TYR A 103 11.51 2.40 -7.51
C TYR A 103 12.64 2.82 -8.45
N VAL A 104 12.53 3.91 -9.20
CA VAL A 104 13.52 4.25 -10.24
C VAL A 104 14.43 5.42 -9.90
N CYS A 105 14.13 6.18 -8.85
CA CYS A 105 14.95 7.32 -8.44
C CYS A 105 15.77 6.97 -7.19
N ASP A 106 17.03 7.42 -7.16
CA ASP A 106 17.96 7.16 -6.05
C ASP A 106 17.66 8.10 -4.87
N PRO A 107 17.40 7.61 -3.65
CA PRO A 107 17.31 8.46 -2.46
C PRO A 107 18.69 8.95 -1.95
N ASP A 108 19.82 8.38 -2.37
CA ASP A 108 21.14 8.95 -2.01
C ASP A 108 21.41 10.31 -2.68
N ASP A 109 20.72 10.58 -3.78
CA ASP A 109 20.75 11.88 -4.47
C ASP A 109 19.75 12.85 -3.82
N ALA A 110 20.25 13.90 -3.18
CA ALA A 110 19.43 14.89 -2.48
C ALA A 110 18.50 15.68 -3.43
N ASP A 111 18.84 15.81 -4.71
CA ASP A 111 18.05 16.54 -5.72
C ASP A 111 17.08 15.63 -6.50
N SER A 112 17.07 14.35 -6.14
CA SER A 112 16.31 13.30 -6.79
C SER A 112 14.82 13.58 -6.84
N ASN A 113 14.18 13.13 -7.93
CA ASN A 113 12.72 13.13 -8.04
C ASN A 113 12.04 12.23 -6.99
N TRP A 114 12.82 11.39 -6.29
CA TRP A 114 12.38 10.62 -5.14
C TRP A 114 11.80 11.54 -4.05
N TYR A 115 12.57 12.54 -3.58
CA TYR A 115 12.14 13.47 -2.52
C TYR A 115 10.96 14.35 -2.96
N LYS A 116 10.97 14.81 -4.21
CA LYS A 116 9.84 15.57 -4.79
C LYS A 116 8.56 14.73 -4.77
N SER A 117 8.64 13.46 -5.17
CA SER A 117 7.52 12.52 -5.12
C SER A 117 7.05 12.28 -3.68
N MET A 118 7.98 11.98 -2.77
CA MET A 118 7.72 11.68 -1.37
C MET A 118 6.99 12.85 -0.68
N ASN A 119 7.48 14.06 -0.87
CA ASN A 119 6.90 15.26 -0.29
C ASN A 119 5.52 15.60 -0.87
N VAL A 120 5.27 15.34 -2.15
CA VAL A 120 3.92 15.47 -2.74
C VAL A 120 2.94 14.47 -2.11
N VAL A 121 3.35 13.21 -1.90
CA VAL A 121 2.49 12.20 -1.27
C VAL A 121 2.18 12.57 0.18
N ARG A 122 3.20 12.92 0.97
CA ARG A 122 3.04 13.41 2.35
C ARG A 122 2.09 14.60 2.42
N TRP A 123 2.26 15.58 1.52
CA TRP A 123 1.39 16.75 1.42
C TRP A 123 -0.07 16.38 1.10
N LYS A 124 -0.29 15.47 0.15
CA LYS A 124 -1.63 14.99 -0.20
C LYS A 124 -2.30 14.31 0.99
N HIS A 125 -1.59 13.45 1.72
CA HIS A 125 -2.13 12.75 2.89
C HIS A 125 -2.47 13.73 4.03
N LYS A 126 -1.54 14.61 4.44
CA LYS A 126 -1.82 15.58 5.51
C LYS A 126 -2.94 16.55 5.16
N THR A 127 -3.01 17.02 3.92
CA THR A 127 -4.08 17.89 3.44
C THR A 127 -5.43 17.18 3.45
N SER A 128 -5.47 15.93 3.00
CA SER A 128 -6.70 15.14 2.98
C SER A 128 -7.17 14.81 4.40
N SER A 129 -6.25 14.41 5.28
CA SER A 129 -6.53 14.17 6.70
C SER A 129 -7.14 15.41 7.35
N LYS A 130 -6.51 16.59 7.21
CA LYS A 130 -7.00 17.87 7.74
C LYS A 130 -8.40 18.23 7.23
N LYS A 131 -8.67 18.01 5.93
CA LYS A 131 -10.00 18.27 5.35
C LYS A 131 -11.07 17.33 5.93
N CYS A 132 -10.75 16.04 6.06
CA CYS A 132 -11.65 15.05 6.65
C CYS A 132 -11.95 15.37 8.13
N CYS A 133 -10.93 15.76 8.91
CA CYS A 133 -11.10 16.11 10.31
C CYS A 133 -12.04 17.32 10.46
N LYS A 134 -11.84 18.36 9.65
CA LYS A 134 -12.73 19.53 9.61
C LYS A 134 -14.18 19.19 9.24
N ALA A 135 -14.39 18.14 8.47
CA ALA A 135 -15.71 17.68 8.06
C ALA A 135 -16.36 16.69 9.05
N GLY A 136 -15.72 16.39 10.18
CA GLY A 136 -16.27 15.50 11.21
C GLY A 136 -16.34 14.02 10.83
N ILE A 137 -15.65 13.59 9.76
CA ILE A 137 -15.66 12.19 9.29
C ILE A 137 -14.44 11.38 9.74
N GLY A 138 -13.67 11.91 10.71
CA GLY A 138 -12.35 11.41 11.10
C GLY A 138 -11.24 11.95 10.20
N GLY A 139 -10.08 11.29 10.19
CA GLY A 139 -8.96 11.66 9.30
C GLY A 139 -8.24 10.42 8.78
N ILE A 140 -6.99 10.60 8.35
CA ILE A 140 -6.08 9.49 8.04
C ILE A 140 -5.33 9.17 9.33
N TYR A 141 -5.47 7.94 9.83
CA TYR A 141 -4.74 7.46 11.00
C TYR A 141 -3.46 6.74 10.58
N GLN A 142 -2.51 6.58 11.51
CA GLN A 142 -1.28 5.83 11.23
C GLN A 142 -1.59 4.37 10.87
N ARG A 143 -2.59 3.75 11.50
CA ARG A 143 -3.09 2.43 11.07
C ARG A 143 -3.50 2.42 9.60
N ASP A 144 -4.17 3.46 9.11
CA ASP A 144 -4.58 3.54 7.71
C ASP A 144 -3.37 3.64 6.77
N MET A 145 -2.30 4.34 7.19
CA MET A 145 -1.04 4.39 6.45
C MET A 145 -0.37 3.01 6.37
N VAL A 146 -0.35 2.25 7.47
CA VAL A 146 0.18 0.87 7.52
C VAL A 146 -0.64 -0.08 6.64
N LEU A 147 -1.96 -0.03 6.74
CA LEU A 147 -2.86 -0.84 5.90
C LEU A 147 -2.80 -0.41 4.42
N THR A 148 -2.40 0.82 4.13
CA THR A 148 -2.08 1.23 2.75
C THR A 148 -0.72 0.69 2.31
N GLN A 149 0.29 0.68 3.18
CA GLN A 149 1.60 0.09 2.88
C GLN A 149 1.49 -1.41 2.57
N PHE A 150 0.61 -2.13 3.28
CA PHE A 150 0.26 -3.53 3.00
C PHE A 150 -0.05 -3.76 1.52
N ALA A 151 -0.77 -2.85 0.85
CA ALA A 151 -1.15 -2.99 -0.55
C ALA A 151 0.02 -3.14 -1.51
N PHE A 152 1.20 -2.65 -1.13
CA PHE A 152 2.35 -2.65 -2.02
C PHE A 152 3.33 -3.80 -1.77
N ILE A 153 3.18 -4.52 -0.66
CA ILE A 153 4.15 -5.55 -0.26
C ILE A 153 3.52 -6.90 0.05
N ALA A 154 2.29 -6.95 0.55
CA ALA A 154 1.77 -8.16 1.17
C ALA A 154 1.66 -9.35 0.22
N TYR A 155 1.00 -9.17 -0.94
CA TYR A 155 0.78 -10.26 -1.88
C TYR A 155 2.07 -10.70 -2.58
N ALA A 156 3.03 -9.80 -2.78
CA ALA A 156 4.41 -10.13 -3.17
C ALA A 156 5.07 -11.13 -2.22
N LEU A 157 4.83 -11.02 -0.91
CA LEU A 157 5.44 -11.91 0.08
C LEU A 157 4.63 -13.17 0.37
N THR A 158 3.29 -13.09 0.39
CA THR A 158 2.42 -14.18 0.82
C THR A 158 1.93 -15.06 -0.33
N MET A 159 1.81 -14.49 -1.53
CA MET A 159 1.29 -15.18 -2.71
C MET A 159 2.16 -14.95 -3.95
N PRO A 160 3.50 -15.09 -3.88
CA PRO A 160 4.40 -14.71 -4.99
C PRO A 160 4.07 -15.43 -6.30
N LYS A 161 3.77 -16.75 -6.25
CA LYS A 161 3.43 -17.54 -7.44
C LYS A 161 2.16 -17.05 -8.15
N ALA A 162 1.18 -16.58 -7.38
CA ALA A 162 -0.11 -16.12 -7.88
C ALA A 162 -0.02 -14.93 -8.82
N ILE A 163 0.88 -14.02 -8.47
CA ILE A 163 1.09 -12.77 -9.18
C ILE A 163 2.30 -12.84 -10.12
N GLY A 164 2.87 -14.04 -10.34
CA GLY A 164 3.99 -14.24 -11.27
C GLY A 164 5.35 -13.77 -10.74
N ILE A 165 5.52 -13.71 -9.43
CA ILE A 165 6.75 -13.32 -8.73
C ILE A 165 7.56 -14.55 -8.32
N THR A 166 8.87 -14.48 -8.52
CA THR A 166 9.85 -15.35 -7.85
C THR A 166 10.92 -14.46 -7.24
N MET A 167 11.29 -14.73 -5.98
CA MET A 167 12.33 -14.00 -5.25
C MET A 167 13.24 -15.01 -4.55
N THR A 168 14.54 -14.78 -4.62
CA THR A 168 15.50 -15.36 -3.69
C THR A 168 15.28 -14.77 -2.29
N ARG A 169 15.86 -15.43 -1.27
CA ARG A 169 15.79 -14.92 0.11
C ARG A 169 16.39 -13.54 0.27
N GLU A 170 17.42 -13.21 -0.52
CA GLU A 170 18.10 -11.92 -0.42
C GLU A 170 17.32 -10.82 -1.13
N GLU A 171 16.73 -11.12 -2.29
CA GLU A 171 15.81 -10.19 -2.96
C GLU A 171 14.59 -9.88 -2.10
N GLU A 172 14.06 -10.88 -1.38
CA GLU A 172 12.94 -10.67 -0.46
C GLU A 172 13.31 -9.74 0.70
N LYS A 173 14.51 -9.90 1.29
CA LYS A 173 15.01 -8.97 2.32
C LYS A 173 15.19 -7.57 1.76
N ALA A 174 15.76 -7.44 0.57
CA ALA A 174 15.96 -6.16 -0.11
C ALA A 174 14.62 -5.45 -0.40
N PHE A 175 13.62 -6.20 -0.87
CA PHE A 175 12.27 -5.67 -1.13
C PHE A 175 11.55 -5.22 0.15
N VAL A 176 11.70 -5.97 1.24
CA VAL A 176 11.20 -5.59 2.56
C VAL A 176 11.90 -4.33 3.06
N HIS A 177 13.23 -4.24 2.93
CA HIS A 177 13.99 -3.05 3.31
C HIS A 177 13.59 -1.82 2.51
N PHE A 178 13.43 -1.95 1.19
CA PHE A 178 12.91 -0.90 0.31
C PHE A 178 11.59 -0.32 0.83
N TRP A 179 10.61 -1.17 1.11
CA TRP A 179 9.30 -0.72 1.61
C TRP A 179 9.35 -0.24 3.05
N ARG A 180 10.28 -0.77 3.87
CA ARG A 180 10.50 -0.31 5.24
C ARG A 180 10.98 1.13 5.26
N VAL A 181 12.03 1.44 4.49
CA VAL A 181 12.56 2.81 4.33
C VAL A 181 11.48 3.72 3.75
N THR A 182 10.82 3.29 2.66
CA THR A 182 9.76 4.09 2.02
C THR A 182 8.62 4.40 2.99
N GLY A 183 8.17 3.44 3.79
CA GLY A 183 7.12 3.64 4.80
C GLY A 183 7.53 4.60 5.91
N ASN A 184 8.77 4.48 6.41
CA ASN A 184 9.32 5.40 7.40
C ASN A 184 9.33 6.85 6.85
N MET A 185 9.81 7.02 5.61
CA MET A 185 9.89 8.32 4.93
C MET A 185 8.51 8.88 4.57
N LEU A 186 7.48 8.04 4.40
CA LEU A 186 6.08 8.46 4.31
C LEU A 186 5.48 8.92 5.64
N GLY A 187 6.20 8.74 6.75
CA GLY A 187 5.80 9.14 8.10
C GLY A 187 5.18 8.03 8.95
N ILE A 188 5.33 6.75 8.54
CA ILE A 188 4.90 5.61 9.36
C ILE A 188 5.99 5.36 10.41
N PRO A 189 5.68 5.47 11.71
CA PRO A 189 6.68 5.26 12.75
C PRO A 189 7.14 3.79 12.74
N ASP A 190 8.41 3.56 13.05
CA ASP A 190 8.99 2.20 13.04
C ASP A 190 8.19 1.17 13.84
N ARG A 191 7.54 1.59 14.95
CA ARG A 191 6.72 0.69 15.79
C ARG A 191 5.46 0.15 15.10
N LEU A 192 5.08 0.74 13.97
CA LEU A 192 3.88 0.43 13.18
C LEU A 192 4.19 -0.06 11.77
N ASN A 193 5.37 0.26 11.24
CA ASN A 193 5.76 -0.07 9.86
C ASN A 193 5.69 -1.57 9.62
N ILE A 194 4.85 -2.01 8.67
CA ILE A 194 4.58 -3.43 8.43
C ILE A 194 5.86 -4.22 8.10
N CYS A 195 6.83 -3.55 7.48
CA CYS A 195 8.11 -4.15 7.09
C CYS A 195 9.01 -4.28 8.31
N ARG A 196 9.14 -5.50 8.82
CA ARG A 196 10.03 -5.84 9.93
C ARG A 196 11.47 -6.00 9.46
N LYS A 197 12.40 -6.11 10.41
CA LYS A 197 13.81 -6.41 10.13
C LYS A 197 14.00 -7.71 9.34
N SER A 198 13.11 -8.68 9.54
CA SER A 198 13.13 -9.97 8.85
C SER A 198 12.00 -10.06 7.83
N ALA A 199 12.32 -10.56 6.64
CA ALA A 199 11.31 -10.85 5.62
C ALA A 199 10.33 -11.95 6.05
N ALA A 200 10.81 -12.95 6.81
CA ALA A 200 9.95 -14.00 7.35
C ALA A 200 8.90 -13.45 8.34
N GLU A 201 9.32 -12.58 9.26
CA GLU A 201 8.39 -11.94 10.20
C GLU A 201 7.44 -10.96 9.49
N THR A 202 7.94 -10.25 8.47
CA THR A 202 7.11 -9.36 7.64
C THR A 202 6.02 -10.15 6.93
N ARG A 203 6.37 -11.28 6.29
CA ARG A 203 5.42 -12.20 5.67
C ARG A 203 4.40 -12.71 6.70
N GLN A 204 4.85 -13.11 7.88
CA GLN A 204 3.96 -13.59 8.95
C GLN A 204 2.96 -12.50 9.36
N LEU A 205 3.41 -11.26 9.51
CA LEU A 205 2.53 -10.12 9.82
C LEU A 205 1.53 -9.84 8.69
N CYS A 206 1.97 -9.85 7.44
CA CYS A 206 1.10 -9.73 6.27
C CYS A 206 0.03 -10.82 6.26
N GLN A 207 0.41 -12.08 6.54
CA GLN A 207 -0.53 -13.20 6.61
C GLN A 207 -1.57 -12.99 7.72
N LYS A 208 -1.15 -12.54 8.91
CA LYS A 208 -2.09 -12.22 10.00
C LYS A 208 -3.08 -11.12 9.60
N LEU A 209 -2.64 -10.08 8.88
CA LEU A 209 -3.53 -9.02 8.38
C LEU A 209 -4.52 -9.57 7.34
N ILE A 210 -4.10 -10.48 6.46
CA ILE A 210 -5.01 -11.15 5.51
C ILE A 210 -6.08 -11.92 6.28
N ASP A 211 -5.67 -12.79 7.20
CA ASP A 211 -6.57 -13.75 7.85
C ASP A 211 -7.54 -13.10 8.83
N ASN A 212 -7.08 -12.06 9.56
CA ASN A 212 -7.83 -11.48 10.68
C ASN A 212 -8.44 -10.11 10.38
N VAL A 213 -8.02 -9.44 9.30
CA VAL A 213 -8.49 -8.08 8.96
C VAL A 213 -9.16 -8.04 7.61
N TYR A 214 -8.40 -8.26 6.52
CA TYR A 214 -8.95 -8.10 5.17
C TYR A 214 -10.03 -9.12 4.85
N LYS A 215 -9.88 -10.38 5.29
CA LYS A 215 -10.93 -11.39 5.12
C LYS A 215 -12.28 -10.93 5.69
N ASN A 216 -12.28 -10.37 6.90
CA ASN A 216 -13.49 -9.85 7.54
C ASN A 216 -14.03 -8.62 6.80
N TYR A 217 -13.16 -7.67 6.42
CA TYR A 217 -13.59 -6.48 5.68
C TYR A 217 -14.18 -6.79 4.30
N PHE A 218 -13.74 -7.86 3.64
CA PHE A 218 -14.34 -8.30 2.38
C PHE A 218 -15.70 -9.00 2.56
N ILE A 219 -15.86 -9.79 3.62
CA ILE A 219 -17.15 -10.43 3.95
C ILE A 219 -18.21 -9.37 4.21
N ASP A 220 -17.85 -8.31 4.93
CA ASP A 220 -18.76 -7.22 5.33
C ASP A 220 -18.68 -6.00 4.39
N ALA A 221 -18.19 -6.18 3.16
CA ALA A 221 -17.93 -5.07 2.25
C ALA A 221 -19.24 -4.32 1.87
N PRO A 222 -19.33 -3.00 2.11
CA PRO A 222 -20.54 -2.24 1.81
C PRO A 222 -20.65 -1.86 0.33
N PRO A 223 -21.82 -1.42 -0.17
CA PRO A 223 -21.99 -1.01 -1.57
C PRO A 223 -20.98 0.05 -2.05
N GLU A 224 -20.53 0.93 -1.17
CA GLU A 224 -19.50 1.94 -1.44
C GLU A 224 -18.16 1.32 -1.86
N PHE A 225 -17.78 0.18 -1.29
CA PHE A 225 -16.59 -0.57 -1.68
C PHE A 225 -16.68 -0.97 -3.15
N HIS A 226 -17.80 -1.58 -3.56
CA HIS A 226 -17.99 -2.03 -4.95
C HIS A 226 -17.97 -0.86 -5.94
N LYS A 227 -18.54 0.29 -5.57
CA LYS A 227 -18.50 1.50 -6.41
C LYS A 227 -17.07 2.02 -6.59
N LEU A 228 -16.29 2.08 -5.51
CA LEU A 228 -14.88 2.49 -5.58
C LEU A 228 -14.05 1.50 -6.39
N ALA A 229 -14.22 0.20 -6.16
CA ALA A 229 -13.54 -0.85 -6.89
C ALA A 229 -13.84 -0.77 -8.40
N ALA A 230 -15.12 -0.69 -8.78
CA ALA A 230 -15.54 -0.59 -10.18
C ALA A 230 -14.97 0.67 -10.86
N ALA A 231 -15.13 1.85 -10.26
CA ALA A 231 -14.60 3.09 -10.83
C ALA A 231 -13.07 3.06 -10.98
N SER A 232 -12.37 2.40 -10.05
CA SER A 232 -10.91 2.25 -10.09
C SER A 232 -10.47 1.27 -11.18
N LEU A 233 -11.11 0.11 -11.30
CA LEU A 233 -10.84 -0.88 -12.34
C LEU A 233 -11.14 -0.32 -13.74
N ASP A 234 -12.29 0.33 -13.92
CA ASP A 234 -12.65 0.99 -15.18
C ASP A 234 -11.68 2.12 -15.53
N GLY A 235 -11.20 2.86 -14.52
CA GLY A 235 -10.20 3.90 -14.73
C GLY A 235 -8.86 3.31 -15.17
N ILE A 236 -8.36 2.33 -14.44
CA ILE A 236 -7.04 1.72 -14.65
C ILE A 236 -7.01 0.85 -15.92
N TRP A 237 -8.15 0.36 -16.41
CA TRP A 237 -8.28 -0.38 -17.66
C TRP A 237 -7.48 0.19 -18.83
N TYR A 238 -7.44 1.53 -18.96
CA TYR A 238 -6.76 2.19 -20.07
C TYR A 238 -5.22 2.12 -20.02
N VAL A 239 -4.66 1.65 -18.90
CA VAL A 239 -3.20 1.59 -18.67
C VAL A 239 -2.71 0.23 -18.19
N ASP A 240 -3.60 -0.61 -17.64
CA ASP A 240 -3.28 -1.95 -17.17
C ASP A 240 -4.00 -3.01 -18.01
N VAL A 241 -3.24 -3.67 -18.88
CA VAL A 241 -3.73 -4.70 -19.78
C VAL A 241 -4.06 -6.03 -19.08
N SER A 242 -3.74 -6.18 -17.79
CA SER A 242 -4.06 -7.39 -17.02
C SER A 242 -5.52 -7.43 -16.55
N ILE A 243 -6.20 -6.29 -16.55
CA ILE A 243 -7.63 -6.23 -16.29
C ILE A 243 -8.33 -6.80 -17.54
N ASP A 244 -9.40 -7.60 -17.39
CA ASP A 244 -10.33 -7.98 -18.47
C ASP A 244 -11.77 -7.55 -18.09
N ARG A 245 -12.32 -6.52 -18.76
CA ARG A 245 -13.68 -6.00 -18.50
C ARG A 245 -14.77 -6.92 -19.03
N ASN A 246 -14.46 -7.70 -20.07
CA ASN A 246 -15.42 -8.58 -20.73
C ASN A 246 -15.59 -9.90 -19.98
N LYS A 247 -14.63 -10.24 -19.11
CA LYS A 247 -14.78 -11.30 -18.13
C LYS A 247 -15.17 -10.68 -16.78
N ASN A 248 -16.46 -10.73 -16.47
CA ASN A 248 -17.01 -10.53 -15.12
C ASN A 248 -16.42 -11.48 -14.04
N SER A 249 -15.29 -12.14 -14.29
CA SER A 249 -14.75 -13.22 -13.47
C SER A 249 -14.21 -12.74 -12.14
N ILE A 250 -13.55 -11.57 -12.05
CA ILE A 250 -12.95 -11.13 -10.77
C ILE A 250 -14.06 -10.89 -9.73
N LEU A 251 -15.12 -10.17 -10.08
CA LEU A 251 -16.25 -9.91 -9.17
C LEU A 251 -17.15 -11.15 -8.95
N GLN A 252 -17.27 -12.04 -9.95
CA GLN A 252 -18.04 -13.27 -9.79
C GLN A 252 -17.30 -14.35 -8.98
N HIS A 253 -15.97 -14.35 -8.96
CA HIS A 253 -15.18 -15.32 -8.19
C HIS A 253 -15.30 -15.05 -6.68
N PHE A 254 -15.24 -13.78 -6.26
CA PHE A 254 -15.44 -13.39 -4.85
C PHE A 254 -16.88 -13.67 -4.36
N ASN A 255 -17.89 -13.51 -5.22
CA ASN A 255 -19.30 -13.74 -4.84
C ASN A 255 -19.74 -15.21 -4.86
N ARG A 256 -19.04 -16.11 -5.56
CA ARG A 256 -19.49 -17.50 -5.74
C ARG A 256 -18.83 -18.51 -4.81
N ASN A 257 -17.75 -18.16 -4.11
CA ASN A 257 -17.06 -19.14 -3.25
C ASN A 257 -16.26 -18.48 -2.12
N PRO A 258 -16.87 -18.26 -0.93
CA PRO A 258 -16.15 -17.73 0.24
C PRO A 258 -15.02 -18.63 0.76
N SER A 259 -14.95 -19.88 0.29
CA SER A 259 -13.98 -20.91 0.70
C SER A 259 -12.96 -21.28 -0.38
N ALA A 260 -13.03 -20.74 -1.60
CA ALA A 260 -12.06 -21.00 -2.66
C ALA A 260 -10.91 -19.99 -2.66
N SER A 261 -10.27 -19.79 -1.51
CA SER A 261 -9.12 -18.91 -1.34
C SER A 261 -7.78 -19.64 -1.42
N ILE A 262 -7.65 -20.69 -2.26
CA ILE A 262 -6.41 -21.51 -2.29
C ILE A 262 -5.70 -21.53 -3.65
N TRP A 263 -6.31 -21.13 -4.76
CA TRP A 263 -5.58 -21.07 -6.03
C TRP A 263 -6.08 -19.93 -6.89
N PHE A 264 -5.42 -18.79 -6.82
CA PHE A 264 -4.65 -18.24 -7.92
C PHE A 264 -3.44 -17.60 -7.27
#